data_AF-A0A533WVD7-F1
#
_entry.id   AF-A0A533WVD7-F1
#
_cell.length_a   1.000
_cell.length_b   1.000
_cell.length_c   1.000
_cell.angle_alpha   90.00
_cell.angle_beta   90.00
_cell.angle_gamma   90.00
#
_symmetry.space_group_name_H-M   'P 1'
#
loop_
_entity.id
_entity.type
_entity.pdbx_description
1 polymer ?
#
loop_
_entity_poly.entity_id
_entity_poly.type
_entity_poly.pdbx_seq_one_letter_code
_entity_poly.pdbx_strand_id
1 'polypeptide(L)' 'MNHKHVIRLIEECKNETNIDRKIEILYAINSMLPKSQQLKIPSLITNDYIYQALYRIEEMLLVAL' A
#
# COMPACT_ATOMS: atom_id res chain seq x y z
N MET A 1 7.69 8.38 -8.58
CA MET A 1 7.34 7.07 -7.99
C MET A 1 7.63 5.99 -9.02
N ASN A 2 8.22 4.85 -8.65
CA ASN A 2 8.43 3.74 -9.59
C ASN A 2 7.21 2.79 -9.54
N HIS A 3 6.31 2.91 -10.51
CA HIS A 3 5.01 2.20 -10.51
C HIS A 3 5.21 0.67 -10.49
N LYS A 4 6.20 0.15 -11.23
CA LYS A 4 6.49 -1.30 -11.26
C LYS A 4 6.92 -1.84 -9.89
N HIS A 5 7.70 -1.04 -9.15
CA HIS A 5 8.13 -1.44 -7.81
C HIS A 5 6.96 -1.45 -6.83
N VAL A 6 6.10 -0.43 -6.87
CA VAL A 6 4.90 -0.36 -6.03
C VAL A 6 3.96 -1.53 -6.32
N ILE A 7 3.70 -1.85 -7.59
CA ILE A 7 2.87 -3.00 -7.99
C ILE A 7 3.41 -4.30 -7.42
N ARG A 8 4.74 -4.52 -7.49
CA ARG A 8 5.37 -5.71 -6.90
C ARG A 8 5.14 -5.79 -5.39
N LEU A 9 5.30 -4.70 -4.66
CA LEU A 9 5.07 -4.66 -3.21
C LEU A 9 3.60 -4.88 -2.86
N ILE A 10 2.66 -4.40 -3.68
CA ILE A 10 1.23 -4.65 -3.49
C ILE A 10 0.95 -6.15 -3.60
N GLU A 11 1.47 -6.82 -4.63
CA GLU A 11 1.33 -8.27 -4.80
C GLU A 11 2.00 -9.07 -3.68
N GLU A 12 3.18 -8.63 -3.21
CA GLU A 12 3.84 -9.20 -2.03
C GLU A 12 2.97 -9.07 -0.78
N CYS A 13 2.40 -7.89 -0.53
CA CYS A 13 1.52 -7.64 0.61
C CYS A 13 0.25 -8.50 0.57
N LYS A 14 -0.36 -8.71 -0.62
CA LYS A 14 -1.53 -9.57 -0.78
C LYS A 14 -1.24 -11.03 -0.42
N ASN A 15 -0.07 -11.53 -0.80
CA ASN A 15 0.35 -12.93 -0.60
C ASN A 15 0.97 -13.20 0.79
N GLU A 16 1.40 -12.16 1.50
CA GLU A 16 1.89 -12.30 2.88
C GLU A 16 0.75 -12.74 3.84
N THR A 17 1.08 -13.54 4.85
CA THR A 17 0.14 -14.04 5.87
C THR A 17 0.35 -13.38 7.23
N ASN A 18 1.58 -12.97 7.54
CA ASN A 18 1.94 -12.28 8.76
C ASN A 18 1.47 -10.81 8.69
N ILE A 19 0.61 -10.42 9.63
CA ILE A 19 0.01 -9.07 9.65
C ILE A 19 1.05 -7.97 9.87
N ASP A 20 2.06 -8.20 10.72
CA ASP A 20 3.11 -7.21 10.98
C ASP A 20 3.93 -6.94 9.71
N ARG A 21 4.24 -7.99 8.94
CA ARG A 21 4.91 -7.84 7.63
C ARG A 21 4.03 -7.14 6.62
N LYS A 22 2.73 -7.42 6.56
CA LYS A 22 1.81 -6.66 5.69
C LYS A 22 1.82 -5.16 6.05
N ILE A 23 1.84 -4.83 7.34
CA ILE A 23 1.88 -3.45 7.83
C ILE A 23 3.19 -2.76 7.38
N GLU A 24 4.33 -3.41 7.55
CA GLU A 24 5.63 -2.89 7.10
C GLU A 24 5.64 -2.61 5.59
N ILE A 25 5.14 -3.55 4.78
CA ILE A 25 5.04 -3.39 3.33
C ILE A 25 4.10 -2.23 2.99
N LEU A 26 2.96 -2.08 3.67
CA LEU A 26 2.05 -0.96 3.48
C LEU A 26 2.73 0.40 3.78
N TYR A 27 3.50 0.49 4.86
CA TYR A 27 4.29 1.69 5.16
C TYR A 27 5.35 1.97 4.10
N ALA A 28 6.04 0.94 3.61
CA ALA A 28 7.01 1.08 2.54
C ALA A 28 6.36 1.63 1.27
N ILE A 29 5.23 1.05 0.83
CA ILE A 29 4.45 1.54 -0.31
C ILE A 29 4.03 3.00 -0.09
N ASN A 30 3.44 3.31 1.07
CA ASN A 30 2.94 4.64 1.38
C ASN A 30 4.06 5.69 1.34
N SER A 31 5.26 5.33 1.79
CA SER A 31 6.43 6.22 1.75
C SER A 31 6.89 6.57 0.33
N MET A 32 6.62 5.71 -0.65
CA MET A 32 6.98 5.90 -2.06
C MET A 32 6.00 6.78 -2.84
N LEU A 33 4.80 7.01 -2.30
CA LEU A 33 3.80 7.88 -2.91
C LEU A 33 4.25 9.35 -2.83
N PRO A 34 3.86 10.20 -3.81
CA PRO A 34 3.97 11.64 -3.68
C PRO A 34 3.37 12.13 -2.36
N LYS A 35 3.95 13.15 -1.75
CA LYS A 35 3.54 13.64 -0.41
C LYS A 35 2.05 13.98 -0.31
N SER A 36 1.45 14.49 -1.39
CA SER A 36 0.02 14.80 -1.48
C SER A 36 -0.90 13.57 -1.54
N GLN A 37 -0.35 12.40 -1.88
CA GLN A 37 -1.08 11.14 -2.04
C GLN A 37 -0.80 10.13 -0.93
N GLN A 38 0.10 10.46 0.01
CA GLN A 38 0.38 9.60 1.17
C GLN A 38 -0.88 9.44 2.03
N LEU A 39 -1.22 8.19 2.32
CA LEU A 39 -2.31 7.81 3.20
C LEU A 39 -1.99 8.21 4.64
N LYS A 40 -3.00 8.72 5.36
CA LYS A 40 -2.95 8.89 6.81
C LYS A 40 -3.30 7.56 7.47
N ILE A 41 -2.28 6.80 7.82
CA ILE A 41 -2.44 5.47 8.41
C ILE A 41 -2.86 5.61 9.89
N PRO A 42 -3.95 4.96 10.32
CA PRO A 42 -4.38 4.97 11.72
C PRO A 42 -3.45 4.11 12.59
N SER A 43 -3.51 4.32 13.92
CA SER A 43 -2.73 3.53 14.88
C SER A 43 -3.18 2.07 14.97
N LEU A 44 -4.49 1.81 14.83
CA LEU A 44 -5.03 0.46 14.76
C LEU A 44 -5.15 0.04 13.29
N ILE A 45 -4.40 -0.99 12.92
CA ILE A 45 -4.39 -1.52 11.55
C ILE A 45 -4.96 -2.94 11.57
N THR A 46 -5.99 -3.17 10.77
CA THR A 46 -6.58 -4.49 10.55
C THR A 46 -6.24 -4.99 9.15
N ASN A 47 -6.40 -6.30 8.91
CA ASN A 47 -6.28 -6.85 7.56
C ASN A 47 -7.24 -6.15 6.58
N ASP A 48 -8.47 -5.85 7.01
CA ASP A 48 -9.44 -5.14 6.18
C ASP A 48 -8.97 -3.74 5.77
N TYR A 49 -8.40 -2.97 6.72
CA TYR A 49 -7.80 -1.68 6.41
C TYR A 49 -6.66 -1.82 5.38
N ILE A 50 -5.81 -2.83 5.52
CA ILE A 50 -4.70 -3.07 4.58
C ILE A 50 -5.26 -3.31 3.18
N TYR A 51 -6.27 -4.17 3.01
CA TYR A 51 -6.89 -4.41 1.70
C TYR A 51 -7.49 -3.14 1.09
N GLN A 52 -8.23 -2.35 1.88
CA GLN A 52 -8.79 -1.09 1.41
C GLN A 52 -7.70 -0.07 1.03
N ALA A 53 -6.62 0.01 1.80
CA ALA A 53 -5.50 0.89 1.53
C ALA A 53 -4.78 0.50 0.23
N LEU A 54 -4.50 -0.79 0.03
CA LEU A 54 -3.90 -1.29 -1.21
C LEU A 54 -4.81 -1.00 -2.42
N TYR A 55 -6.11 -1.25 -2.32
CA TYR A 55 -7.06 -0.96 -3.38
C TYR A 55 -7.04 0.51 -3.81
N ARG A 56 -7.06 1.44 -2.84
CA ARG A 56 -6.96 2.88 -3.14
C ARG A 56 -5.66 3.25 -3.84
N ILE A 57 -4.55 2.62 -3.46
CA ILE A 57 -3.24 2.85 -4.09
C ILE A 57 -3.25 2.32 -5.53
N GLU A 58 -3.86 1.17 -5.78
CA GLU A 58 -4.03 0.61 -7.12
C GLU A 58 -4.87 1.54 -8.01
N GLU A 59 -5.98 2.11 -7.50
CA GLU A 59 -6.78 3.09 -8.23
C GLU A 59 -5.97 4.34 -8.60
N MET A 60 -5.15 4.86 -7.69
CA MET A 60 -4.27 6.00 -7.98
C MET A 60 -3.28 5.70 -9.10
N LEU A 61 -2.76 4.47 -9.18
CA LEU A 61 -1.84 4.05 -10.23
C LEU A 61 -2.52 3.95 -11.59
N LEU A 62 -3.79 3.55 -11.64
CA LEU A 62 -4.56 3.45 -12.88
C LEU A 62 -4.94 4.83 -13.45
N VAL A 63 -5.21 5.82 -12.59
CA VAL A 63 -5.51 7.20 -13.01
C VAL A 63 -4.25 7.98 -13.41
N ALA A 64 -3.07 7.53 -12.98
CA ALA A 64 -1.78 8.15 -13.28
C ALA A 64 -1.11 7.64 -14.57
N LEU A 65 -1.76 6.74 -15.32
CA LEU A 65 -1.33 6.21 -16.63
C LEU A 65 -2.15 6.86 -17.75
#